data_AF-A0A972NAD7-F1
#
_entry.id   AF-A0A972NAD7-F1
#
_cell.length_a   1.000
_cell.length_b   1.000
_cell.length_c   1.000
_cell.angle_alpha   90.00
_cell.angle_beta   90.00
_cell.angle_gamma   90.00
#
_symmetry.space_group_name_H-M   'P 1'
#
loop_
_entity.id
_entity.type
_entity.pdbx_description
1 polymer ?
#
loop_
_entity_poly.entity_id
_entity_poly.type
_entity_poly.pdbx_seq_one_letter_code
_entity_poly.pdbx_strand_id
1 'polypeptide(L)'
;MPAHFIIIGNGAAGLSAAEEIRRRDDRARITILSDEPHLFYSRPGLAYYLSGEIPADRVIARTPRDYQTQNIHLIHRRCTDILPDQHQVVLQDGRHLQYDALLIATGSRAVPAPFPGRDLDGIIYLDTLNQAKDIVRRTRRARTAAVIGGGITALELVEGLHARHVHTHYLLRRDRYWASLLSEEESAIIENRLTDMGIELHKRTQIVRVEGRKGRVEQAILSTGERLPVDLVGVAIGVRPNIDLARRAGLQCDRGILVDTYLRTSAADIYAAGDVAQMWDRWSGEHRVDALWPSAIASGRAAGANMAGAHQPYEKDVPFNVARLCGIMMTAIGQAAARHTDDERLLEISRGSSQVWTAFPLAKYLRIKRVQGSTSIRLVIRDRVLVGALLLGYQALATPLRELIAAGVDLSPILPSLQRGDQPIEDLLLDFWRAWKRHTLTASEETHHDV
;
A
#
# COMPACT_ATOMS: atom_id res chain seq x y z
N MET A 1 -35.38 15.66 1.89
CA MET A 1 -34.60 15.17 3.05
C MET A 1 -33.13 15.26 2.68
N PRO A 2 -32.18 15.44 3.61
CA PRO A 2 -30.77 15.39 3.27
C PRO A 2 -30.39 14.01 2.72
N ALA A 3 -29.56 13.98 1.69
CA ALA A 3 -29.07 12.73 1.10
C ALA A 3 -28.29 11.91 2.14
N HIS A 4 -28.46 10.59 2.13
CA HIS A 4 -27.79 9.65 3.00
C HIS A 4 -26.74 8.85 2.23
N PHE A 5 -25.49 9.10 2.60
CA PHE A 5 -24.34 8.37 2.10
C PHE A 5 -23.95 7.28 3.10
N ILE A 6 -23.88 6.03 2.63
CA ILE A 6 -23.31 4.92 3.39
C ILE A 6 -21.93 4.58 2.82
N ILE A 7 -20.98 4.36 3.72
CA ILE A 7 -19.59 4.00 3.38
C ILE A 7 -19.26 2.71 4.13
N ILE A 8 -18.91 1.66 3.39
CA ILE A 8 -18.51 0.37 3.96
C ILE A 8 -16.98 0.33 4.04
N GLY A 9 -16.45 0.56 5.23
CA GLY A 9 -15.02 0.54 5.53
C GLY A 9 -14.54 1.87 6.14
N ASN A 10 -14.02 1.82 7.36
CA ASN A 10 -13.41 2.96 8.07
C ASN A 10 -11.89 3.04 7.83
N GLY A 11 -11.45 2.72 6.61
CA GLY A 11 -10.06 2.84 6.17
C GLY A 11 -9.76 4.20 5.53
N ALA A 12 -8.56 4.35 4.96
CA ALA A 12 -8.10 5.62 4.39
C ALA A 12 -9.05 6.16 3.31
N ALA A 13 -9.50 5.29 2.41
CA ALA A 13 -10.45 5.65 1.35
C ALA A 13 -11.81 6.06 1.92
N GLY A 14 -12.39 5.26 2.82
CA GLY A 14 -13.72 5.52 3.37
C GLY A 14 -13.79 6.79 4.22
N LEU A 15 -12.81 7.02 5.10
CA LEU A 15 -12.77 8.26 5.87
C LEU A 15 -12.55 9.49 4.96
N SER A 16 -11.66 9.38 3.98
CA SER A 16 -11.40 10.47 3.02
C SER A 16 -12.64 10.81 2.19
N ALA A 17 -13.45 9.80 1.82
CA ALA A 17 -14.73 10.02 1.14
C ALA A 17 -15.73 10.74 2.06
N ALA A 18 -15.84 10.32 3.32
CA ALA A 18 -16.74 10.95 4.29
C ALA A 18 -16.39 12.42 4.54
N GLU A 19 -15.11 12.72 4.75
CA GLU A 19 -14.61 14.10 4.93
C GLU A 19 -14.90 14.95 3.67
N GLU A 20 -14.71 14.39 2.47
CA GLU A 20 -14.97 15.10 1.21
C GLU A 20 -16.46 15.33 0.93
N ILE A 21 -17.33 14.35 1.24
CA ILE A 21 -18.78 14.53 1.16
C ILE A 21 -19.21 15.67 2.10
N ARG A 22 -18.75 15.66 3.36
CA ARG A 22 -19.09 16.72 4.33
C ARG A 22 -18.63 18.10 3.86
N ARG A 23 -17.48 18.19 3.22
CA ARG A 23 -16.96 19.46 2.66
C ARG A 23 -17.86 20.04 1.56
N ARG A 24 -18.58 19.18 0.83
CA ARG A 24 -19.42 19.56 -0.32
C ARG A 24 -20.90 19.70 0.04
N ASP A 25 -21.37 18.92 1.00
CA ASP A 25 -22.74 18.94 1.51
C ASP A 25 -22.72 18.95 3.06
N ASP A 26 -23.00 20.13 3.61
CA ASP A 26 -23.04 20.38 5.06
C ASP A 26 -24.27 19.74 5.75
N ARG A 27 -25.27 19.32 4.97
CA ARG A 27 -26.51 18.70 5.44
C ARG A 27 -26.52 17.18 5.24
N ALA A 28 -25.63 16.64 4.43
CA ALA A 28 -25.49 15.21 4.16
C ALA A 28 -25.56 14.38 5.45
N ARG A 29 -26.34 13.30 5.42
CA ARG A 29 -26.27 12.26 6.44
C ARG A 29 -25.17 11.28 6.00
N ILE A 30 -24.16 11.05 6.84
CA ILE A 30 -23.02 10.20 6.49
C ILE A 30 -22.90 9.09 7.51
N THR A 31 -22.89 7.84 7.06
CA THR A 31 -22.70 6.66 7.92
C THR A 31 -21.52 5.83 7.42
N ILE A 32 -20.55 5.59 8.29
CA ILE A 32 -19.45 4.65 8.04
C ILE A 32 -19.74 3.34 8.79
N LEU A 33 -19.70 2.22 8.08
CA LEU A 33 -19.79 0.87 8.64
C LEU A 33 -18.39 0.27 8.74
N SER A 34 -18.04 -0.27 9.91
CA SER A 34 -16.73 -0.89 10.18
C SER A 34 -16.91 -2.23 10.87
N ASP A 35 -16.26 -3.27 10.37
CA ASP A 35 -16.19 -4.57 11.06
C ASP A 35 -15.12 -4.59 12.16
N GLU A 36 -14.15 -3.67 12.12
CA GLU A 36 -13.19 -3.46 13.20
C GLU A 36 -13.77 -2.57 14.31
N PRO A 37 -13.57 -2.91 15.60
CA PRO A 37 -14.08 -2.16 16.76
C PRO A 37 -13.15 -1.00 17.16
N HIS A 38 -12.57 -0.30 16.18
CA HIS A 38 -11.60 0.78 16.41
C HIS A 38 -11.98 2.03 15.60
N LEU A 39 -11.62 3.20 16.14
CA LEU A 39 -11.59 4.44 15.37
C LEU A 39 -10.55 4.35 14.24
N PHE A 40 -10.58 5.31 13.31
CA PHE A 40 -9.61 5.34 12.22
C PHE A 40 -8.18 5.38 12.76
N TYR A 41 -7.35 4.49 12.23
CA TYR A 41 -5.96 4.31 12.62
C TYR A 41 -5.04 4.18 11.40
N SER A 42 -3.78 4.57 11.57
CA SER A 42 -2.77 4.44 10.53
C SER A 42 -2.32 2.98 10.41
N ARG A 43 -2.67 2.30 9.32
CA ARG A 43 -2.17 0.94 9.04
C ARG A 43 -0.64 0.89 8.92
N PRO A 44 0.05 1.85 8.26
CA PRO A 44 1.51 1.93 8.31
C PRO A 44 2.07 2.10 9.73
N GLY A 45 1.30 2.74 10.63
CA GLY A 45 1.63 2.87 12.05
C GLY A 45 1.76 1.54 12.80
N LEU A 46 1.18 0.45 12.29
CA LEU A 46 1.23 -0.86 12.94
C LEU A 46 2.66 -1.41 13.06
N ALA A 47 3.53 -1.13 12.09
CA ALA A 47 4.93 -1.54 12.13
C ALA A 47 5.68 -0.89 13.30
N TYR A 48 5.47 0.41 13.52
CA TYR A 48 6.06 1.17 14.64
C TYR A 48 5.51 0.73 16.00
N TYR A 49 4.24 0.33 16.06
CA TYR A 49 3.69 -0.27 17.28
C TYR A 49 4.31 -1.65 17.54
N LEU A 50 4.48 -2.47 16.49
CA LEU A 50 5.08 -3.79 16.62
C LEU A 50 6.54 -3.70 17.07
N SER A 51 7.33 -2.78 16.51
CA SER A 51 8.72 -2.52 16.93
C SER A 51 8.82 -1.88 18.32
N GLY A 52 7.72 -1.31 18.84
CA GLY A 52 7.67 -0.67 20.16
C GLY A 52 8.12 0.79 20.17
N GLU A 53 8.29 1.42 19.00
CA GLU A 53 8.63 2.84 18.87
C GLU A 53 7.47 3.76 19.26
N ILE A 54 6.23 3.28 19.09
CA ILE A 54 5.03 3.99 19.53
C ILE A 54 4.11 3.06 20.32
N PRO A 55 3.37 3.58 21.31
CA PRO A 55 2.30 2.83 21.97
C PRO A 55 1.07 2.68 21.05
N ALA A 56 0.18 1.73 21.37
CA ALA A 56 -0.94 1.34 20.52
C ALA A 56 -1.95 2.47 20.26
N ASP A 57 -2.15 3.36 21.23
CA ASP A 57 -3.03 4.52 21.15
C ASP A 57 -2.53 5.58 20.16
N ARG A 58 -1.21 5.69 19.95
CA ARG A 58 -0.61 6.58 18.95
C ARG A 58 -0.81 6.13 17.51
N VAL A 59 -1.29 4.91 17.28
CA VAL A 59 -1.70 4.45 15.96
C VAL A 59 -3.06 5.02 15.57
N ILE A 60 -3.91 5.36 16.56
CA ILE A 60 -5.22 5.98 16.34
C ILE A 60 -5.03 7.41 15.84
N ALA A 61 -5.53 7.69 14.64
CA ALA A 61 -5.32 8.96 13.94
C ALA A 61 -6.55 9.90 13.98
N ARG A 62 -7.69 9.41 14.48
CA ARG A 62 -8.91 10.19 14.72
C ARG A 62 -9.50 9.88 16.08
N THR A 63 -9.90 10.94 16.77
CA THR A 63 -10.60 10.91 18.06
C THR A 63 -12.12 10.85 17.85
N PRO A 64 -12.91 10.48 18.88
CA PRO A 64 -14.37 10.57 18.79
C PRO A 64 -14.86 11.98 18.42
N ARG A 65 -14.17 13.02 18.89
CA ARG A 65 -14.49 14.43 18.60
C ARG A 65 -14.35 14.76 17.12
N ASP A 66 -13.42 14.14 16.41
CA ASP A 66 -13.24 14.39 14.97
C ASP A 66 -14.47 13.91 14.18
N TYR A 67 -14.98 12.72 14.51
CA TYR A 67 -16.23 12.20 13.90
C TYR A 67 -17.45 13.06 14.25
N GLN A 68 -17.55 13.52 15.50
CA GLN A 68 -18.64 14.41 15.94
C GLN A 68 -18.59 15.75 15.20
N THR A 69 -17.39 16.35 15.08
CA THR A 69 -17.19 17.64 14.41
C THR A 69 -17.57 17.56 12.93
N GLN A 70 -17.28 16.44 12.27
CA GLN A 70 -17.65 16.19 10.89
C GLN A 70 -19.10 15.66 10.72
N ASN A 71 -19.83 15.48 11.82
CA ASN A 71 -21.16 14.84 11.84
C ASN A 71 -21.18 13.53 11.03
N ILE A 72 -20.21 12.66 11.31
CA ILE A 72 -20.06 11.33 10.70
C ILE A 72 -20.52 10.28 11.73
N HIS A 73 -21.49 9.46 11.35
CA HIS A 73 -21.98 8.37 12.20
C HIS A 73 -21.18 7.08 11.93
N LEU A 74 -20.28 6.72 12.85
CA LEU A 74 -19.52 5.47 12.77
C LEU A 74 -20.27 4.33 13.48
N ILE A 75 -20.57 3.24 12.76
CA ILE A 75 -21.18 2.03 13.31
C ILE A 75 -20.16 0.88 13.23
N HIS A 76 -19.80 0.33 14.39
CA HIS A 76 -18.95 -0.88 14.49
C HIS A 76 -19.77 -2.15 14.27
N ARG A 77 -20.25 -2.32 13.03
CA ARG A 77 -20.96 -3.52 12.57
C ARG A 77 -20.54 -3.86 11.14
N ARG A 78 -20.33 -5.16 10.91
CA ARG A 78 -20.07 -5.71 9.58
C ARG A 78 -21.32 -5.59 8.71
N CYS A 79 -21.15 -5.07 7.49
CA CYS A 79 -22.12 -5.22 6.40
C CYS A 79 -22.02 -6.63 5.84
N THR A 80 -23.11 -7.39 5.81
CA THR A 80 -23.15 -8.75 5.29
C THR A 80 -23.60 -8.79 3.84
N ASP A 81 -24.54 -7.93 3.45
CA ASP A 81 -25.14 -7.93 2.12
C ASP A 81 -25.43 -6.50 1.64
N ILE A 82 -25.41 -6.31 0.32
CA ILE A 82 -25.87 -5.11 -0.37
C ILE A 82 -27.04 -5.55 -1.25
N LEU A 83 -28.13 -4.80 -1.21
CA LEU A 83 -29.33 -5.00 -2.01
C LEU A 83 -29.49 -3.80 -2.96
N PRO A 84 -28.86 -3.82 -4.16
CA PRO A 84 -28.82 -2.66 -5.05
C PRO A 84 -30.22 -2.16 -5.45
N ASP A 85 -31.13 -3.08 -5.82
CA ASP A 85 -32.48 -2.74 -6.28
C ASP A 85 -33.35 -2.06 -5.21
N GLN A 86 -32.99 -2.23 -3.94
CA GLN A 86 -33.70 -1.68 -2.79
C GLN A 86 -32.97 -0.47 -2.20
N HIS A 87 -31.80 -0.11 -2.71
CA HIS A 87 -30.88 0.87 -2.15
C HIS A 87 -30.57 0.63 -0.66
N GLN A 88 -30.37 -0.63 -0.28
CA GLN A 88 -30.14 -1.04 1.11
C GLN A 88 -28.85 -1.82 1.33
N VAL A 89 -28.34 -1.72 2.55
CA VAL A 89 -27.32 -2.63 3.10
C VAL A 89 -27.86 -3.37 4.31
N VAL A 90 -27.42 -4.62 4.48
CA VAL A 90 -27.78 -5.48 5.62
C VAL A 90 -26.59 -5.60 6.56
N LEU A 91 -26.82 -5.36 7.84
CA LEU A 91 -25.81 -5.50 8.88
C LEU A 91 -25.85 -6.89 9.51
N GLN A 92 -24.74 -7.30 10.13
CA GLN A 92 -24.63 -8.59 10.83
C GLN A 92 -25.68 -8.82 11.92
N ASP A 93 -26.25 -7.74 12.49
CA ASP A 93 -27.32 -7.82 13.49
C ASP A 93 -28.74 -7.82 12.87
N GLY A 94 -28.84 -7.99 11.54
CA GLY A 94 -30.11 -8.06 10.80
C GLY A 94 -30.74 -6.71 10.51
N ARG A 95 -30.12 -5.59 10.92
CA ARG A 95 -30.64 -4.25 10.57
C ARG A 95 -30.41 -3.93 9.10
N HIS A 96 -31.39 -3.26 8.50
CA HIS A 96 -31.32 -2.72 7.16
C HIS A 96 -31.11 -1.20 7.22
N LEU A 97 -30.17 -0.69 6.42
CA LEU A 97 -29.95 0.75 6.26
C LEU A 97 -30.14 1.13 4.80
N GLN A 98 -31.02 2.10 4.56
CA GLN A 98 -31.25 2.74 3.25
C GLN A 98 -30.11 3.70 2.92
N TYR A 99 -29.80 3.91 1.64
CA TYR A 99 -28.85 4.92 1.16
C TYR A 99 -29.36 5.62 -0.11
N ASP A 100 -28.91 6.84 -0.34
CA ASP A 100 -29.03 7.50 -1.64
C ASP A 100 -27.81 7.21 -2.52
N ALA A 101 -26.62 7.07 -1.92
CA ALA A 101 -25.44 6.51 -2.59
C ALA A 101 -24.56 5.71 -1.60
N LEU A 102 -23.90 4.68 -2.13
CA LEU A 102 -23.09 3.72 -1.37
C LEU A 102 -21.64 3.73 -1.84
N LEU A 103 -20.69 3.76 -0.91
CA LEU A 103 -19.27 3.50 -1.19
C LEU A 103 -18.83 2.16 -0.60
N ILE A 104 -18.24 1.30 -1.43
CA ILE A 104 -17.51 0.11 -1.00
C ILE A 104 -16.02 0.46 -0.86
N ALA A 105 -15.56 0.59 0.38
CA ALA A 105 -14.16 0.90 0.74
C ALA A 105 -13.58 -0.17 1.67
N THR A 106 -13.90 -1.44 1.40
CA THR A 106 -13.55 -2.61 2.24
C THR A 106 -12.08 -3.00 2.19
N GLY A 107 -11.27 -2.31 1.37
CA GLY A 107 -9.83 -2.50 1.26
C GLY A 107 -9.43 -3.91 0.83
N SER A 108 -8.28 -4.35 1.35
CA SER A 108 -7.69 -5.66 1.08
C SER A 108 -7.40 -6.42 2.38
N ARG A 109 -7.21 -7.74 2.27
CA ARG A 109 -6.81 -8.64 3.37
C ARG A 109 -5.54 -9.40 3.02
N ALA A 110 -4.74 -9.76 4.02
CA ALA A 110 -3.56 -10.61 3.81
C ALA A 110 -3.93 -11.92 3.10
N VAL A 111 -3.09 -12.34 2.15
CA VAL A 111 -3.23 -13.65 1.48
C VAL A 111 -2.97 -14.75 2.52
N PRO A 112 -3.88 -15.73 2.67
CA PRO A 112 -3.68 -16.84 3.59
C PRO A 112 -2.45 -17.68 3.23
N ALA A 113 -1.80 -18.28 4.23
CA ALA A 113 -0.69 -19.19 4.02
C ALA A 113 -1.05 -20.32 3.02
N PRO A 114 -0.18 -20.61 2.03
CA PRO A 114 -0.45 -21.57 0.96
C PRO A 114 0.02 -23.00 1.31
N PHE A 115 0.20 -23.32 2.59
CA PHE A 115 0.75 -24.60 3.05
C PHE A 115 -0.14 -25.27 4.12
N PRO A 116 -0.06 -26.60 4.28
CA PRO A 116 -0.70 -27.31 5.39
C PRO A 116 -0.18 -26.83 6.76
N GLY A 117 -1.06 -26.81 7.77
CA GLY A 117 -0.74 -26.27 9.11
C GLY A 117 -0.98 -24.76 9.25
N ARG A 118 -1.54 -24.09 8.24
CA ARG A 118 -1.88 -22.66 8.25
C ARG A 118 -2.91 -22.23 9.30
N ASP A 119 -3.65 -23.18 9.87
CA ASP A 119 -4.69 -22.94 10.87
C ASP A 119 -4.19 -23.18 12.32
N LEU A 120 -2.90 -23.51 12.49
CA LEU A 120 -2.29 -23.71 13.80
C LEU A 120 -2.19 -22.38 14.57
N ASP A 121 -2.35 -22.46 15.90
CA ASP A 121 -2.11 -21.34 16.80
C ASP A 121 -0.60 -21.00 16.79
N GLY A 122 -0.25 -19.83 16.24
CA GLY A 122 1.13 -19.40 15.99
C GLY A 122 1.38 -18.88 14.58
N ILE A 123 0.43 -19.09 13.65
CA ILE A 123 0.44 -18.39 12.36
C ILE A 123 -0.03 -16.94 12.57
N ILE A 124 0.78 -15.96 12.17
CA ILE A 124 0.52 -14.54 12.39
C ILE A 124 0.56 -13.73 11.09
N TYR A 125 -0.26 -12.67 11.05
CA TYR A 125 -0.34 -11.72 9.94
C TYR A 125 -0.34 -10.29 10.51
N LEU A 126 0.42 -9.37 9.92
CA LEU A 126 0.39 -7.95 10.27
C LEU A 126 -0.57 -7.22 9.32
N ASP A 127 -1.86 -7.15 9.68
CA ASP A 127 -2.91 -6.54 8.84
C ASP A 127 -3.83 -5.58 9.61
N THR A 128 -4.38 -6.03 10.75
CA THR A 128 -5.26 -5.22 11.61
C THR A 128 -4.59 -4.83 12.93
N LEU A 129 -5.11 -3.80 13.60
CA LEU A 129 -4.64 -3.41 14.94
C LEU A 129 -4.80 -4.54 15.97
N ASN A 130 -5.86 -5.34 15.87
CA ASN A 130 -6.05 -6.49 16.77
C ASN A 130 -5.00 -7.58 16.54
N GLN A 131 -4.63 -7.84 15.28
CA GLN A 131 -3.54 -8.78 14.99
C GLN A 131 -2.18 -8.23 15.44
N ALA A 132 -1.90 -6.94 15.25
CA ALA A 132 -0.67 -6.34 15.79
C ALA A 132 -0.60 -6.49 17.32
N LYS A 133 -1.70 -6.20 18.04
CA LYS A 133 -1.80 -6.42 19.50
C LYS A 133 -1.62 -7.88 19.90
N ASP A 134 -2.15 -8.82 19.10
CA ASP A 134 -1.95 -10.25 19.31
C ASP A 134 -0.49 -10.67 19.14
N ILE A 135 0.17 -10.22 18.06
CA ILE A 135 1.61 -10.49 17.83
C ILE A 135 2.42 -9.99 19.03
N VAL A 136 2.22 -8.73 19.44
CA VAL A 136 2.87 -8.13 20.62
C VAL A 136 2.67 -8.95 21.90
N ARG A 137 1.48 -9.54 22.09
CA ARG A 137 1.23 -10.43 23.23
C ARG A 137 1.99 -11.75 23.11
N ARG A 138 2.01 -12.35 21.91
CA ARG A 138 2.67 -13.63 21.64
C ARG A 138 4.19 -13.54 21.80
N THR A 139 4.82 -12.43 21.42
CA THR A 139 6.27 -12.24 21.57
C THR A 139 6.75 -12.30 23.02
N ARG A 140 5.86 -12.15 24.02
CA ARG A 140 6.22 -12.32 25.44
C ARG A 140 6.66 -13.74 25.79
N ARG A 141 6.17 -14.74 25.05
CA ARG A 141 6.42 -16.16 25.30
C ARG A 141 7.21 -16.82 24.17
N ALA A 142 7.02 -16.36 22.93
CA ALA A 142 7.80 -16.85 21.80
C ALA A 142 9.29 -16.54 22.00
N ARG A 143 10.12 -17.43 21.46
CA ARG A 143 11.57 -17.34 21.41
C ARG A 143 12.06 -17.32 19.98
N THR A 144 11.41 -18.07 19.09
CA THR A 144 11.80 -18.18 17.69
C THR A 144 10.62 -17.98 16.75
N ALA A 145 10.84 -17.30 15.62
CA ALA A 145 9.86 -17.12 14.56
C ALA A 145 10.47 -17.36 13.18
N ALA A 146 9.67 -17.87 12.25
CA ALA A 146 9.97 -17.83 10.82
C ALA A 146 9.05 -16.83 10.13
N VAL A 147 9.57 -15.95 9.28
CA VAL A 147 8.76 -15.02 8.46
C VAL A 147 8.92 -15.37 7.00
N ILE A 148 7.80 -15.45 6.26
CA ILE A 148 7.78 -15.63 4.80
C ILE A 148 7.24 -14.37 4.11
N GLY A 149 7.84 -14.03 2.98
CA GLY A 149 7.48 -12.86 2.18
C GLY A 149 8.71 -12.10 1.72
N GLY A 150 8.59 -11.24 0.71
CA GLY A 150 9.73 -10.52 0.13
C GLY A 150 9.50 -9.04 -0.08
N GLY A 151 8.52 -8.44 0.60
CA GLY A 151 8.19 -7.02 0.51
C GLY A 151 8.10 -6.35 1.89
N ILE A 152 7.59 -5.12 1.92
CA ILE A 152 7.59 -4.25 3.10
C ILE A 152 7.02 -4.95 4.34
N THR A 153 5.81 -5.49 4.28
CA THR A 153 5.15 -6.09 5.45
C THR A 153 5.91 -7.29 6.02
N ALA A 154 6.63 -8.05 5.19
CA ALA A 154 7.46 -9.14 5.66
C ALA A 154 8.65 -8.60 6.44
N LEU A 155 9.28 -7.53 5.94
CA LEU A 155 10.37 -6.86 6.63
C LEU A 155 9.90 -6.20 7.94
N GLU A 156 8.73 -5.55 7.95
CA GLU A 156 8.13 -4.97 9.16
C GLU A 156 7.86 -6.04 10.24
N LEU A 157 7.41 -7.24 9.84
CA LEU A 157 7.27 -8.37 10.75
C LEU A 157 8.62 -8.81 11.31
N VAL A 158 9.66 -8.92 10.46
CA VAL A 158 11.02 -9.31 10.87
C VAL A 158 11.60 -8.30 11.87
N GLU A 159 11.59 -7.01 11.53
CA GLU A 159 12.09 -5.92 12.39
C GLU A 159 11.30 -5.87 13.71
N GLY A 160 9.98 -6.02 13.62
CA GLY A 160 9.09 -6.01 14.77
C GLY A 160 9.31 -7.18 15.73
N LEU A 161 9.46 -8.40 15.21
CA LEU A 161 9.76 -9.59 16.03
C LEU A 161 11.15 -9.50 16.66
N HIS A 162 12.14 -9.05 15.90
CA HIS A 162 13.50 -8.82 16.37
C HIS A 162 13.56 -7.78 17.50
N ALA A 163 12.89 -6.63 17.33
CA ALA A 163 12.78 -5.59 18.36
C ALA A 163 12.09 -6.10 19.65
N ARG A 164 11.38 -7.23 19.58
CA ARG A 164 10.77 -7.92 20.73
C ARG A 164 11.58 -9.11 21.22
N HIS A 165 12.86 -9.18 20.83
CA HIS A 165 13.80 -10.22 21.24
C HIS A 165 13.36 -11.64 20.85
N VAL A 166 12.62 -11.77 19.74
CA VAL A 166 12.30 -13.06 19.13
C VAL A 166 13.35 -13.34 18.06
N HIS A 167 14.07 -14.45 18.20
CA HIS A 167 15.02 -14.93 17.21
C HIS A 167 14.28 -15.20 15.90
N THR A 168 14.71 -14.58 14.79
CA THR A 168 13.90 -14.53 13.57
C THR A 168 14.64 -15.08 12.38
N HIS A 169 14.07 -16.13 11.78
CA HIS A 169 14.47 -16.65 10.47
C HIS A 169 13.62 -15.98 9.39
N TYR A 170 14.26 -15.40 8.39
CA TYR A 170 13.59 -14.74 7.28
C TYR A 170 13.76 -15.55 5.99
N LEU A 171 12.66 -16.11 5.50
CA LEU A 171 12.64 -17.03 4.37
C LEU A 171 12.19 -16.30 3.09
N LEU A 172 13.11 -16.19 2.14
CA LEU A 172 12.87 -15.61 0.82
C LEU A 172 12.72 -16.72 -0.21
N ARG A 173 11.61 -16.71 -0.95
CA ARG A 173 11.39 -17.63 -2.09
C ARG A 173 12.45 -17.46 -3.19
N ARG A 174 13.00 -16.26 -3.33
CA ARG A 174 13.97 -15.91 -4.37
C ARG A 174 15.39 -15.87 -3.83
N ASP A 175 16.33 -15.59 -4.72
CA ASP A 175 17.75 -15.42 -4.43
C ASP A 175 18.08 -14.10 -3.72
N ARG A 176 17.16 -13.13 -3.70
CA ARG A 176 17.33 -11.85 -3.00
C ARG A 176 16.03 -11.23 -2.50
N TYR A 177 16.13 -10.33 -1.53
CA TYR A 177 15.05 -9.53 -0.99
C TYR A 177 14.46 -8.63 -2.07
N TRP A 178 13.13 -8.62 -2.17
CA TRP A 178 12.35 -7.73 -3.04
C TRP A 178 12.83 -7.64 -4.50
N ALA A 179 13.19 -8.78 -5.09
CA ALA A 179 13.75 -8.86 -6.43
C ALA A 179 12.90 -8.24 -7.57
N SER A 180 11.59 -8.04 -7.34
CA SER A 180 10.67 -7.40 -8.29
C SER A 180 10.83 -5.87 -8.34
N LEU A 181 11.31 -5.23 -7.27
CA LEU A 181 11.51 -3.79 -7.19
C LEU A 181 12.99 -3.42 -7.16
N LEU A 182 13.77 -4.09 -6.31
CA LEU A 182 15.17 -3.77 -6.04
C LEU A 182 16.11 -4.50 -7.00
N SER A 183 17.18 -3.80 -7.37
CA SER A 183 18.36 -4.39 -8.01
C SER A 183 19.16 -5.23 -7.03
N GLU A 184 20.13 -5.98 -7.54
CA GLU A 184 20.95 -6.87 -6.72
C GLU A 184 21.73 -6.13 -5.63
N GLU A 185 22.38 -5.02 -5.98
CA GLU A 185 23.15 -4.23 -5.01
C GLU A 185 22.25 -3.48 -4.02
N GLU A 186 21.06 -3.02 -4.46
CA GLU A 186 20.06 -2.42 -3.56
C GLU A 186 19.52 -3.45 -2.56
N SER A 187 19.31 -4.69 -3.01
CA SER A 187 18.88 -5.80 -2.15
C SER A 187 19.97 -6.16 -1.14
N ALA A 188 21.22 -6.24 -1.59
CA ALA A 188 22.37 -6.54 -0.74
C ALA A 188 22.54 -5.54 0.41
N ILE A 189 22.26 -4.24 0.18
CA ILE A 189 22.28 -3.23 1.26
C ILE A 189 21.31 -3.60 2.39
N ILE A 190 20.09 -4.05 2.06
CA ILE A 190 19.08 -4.43 3.05
C ILE A 190 19.44 -5.76 3.71
N GLU A 191 19.88 -6.75 2.93
CA GLU A 191 20.24 -8.09 3.41
C GLU A 191 21.45 -8.08 4.36
N ASN A 192 22.46 -7.26 4.06
CA ASN A 192 23.62 -7.11 4.94
C ASN A 192 23.19 -6.53 6.28
N ARG A 193 22.33 -5.51 6.29
CA ARG A 193 21.77 -4.95 7.53
C ARG A 193 20.95 -5.94 8.32
N LEU A 194 20.13 -6.77 7.65
CA LEU A 194 19.40 -7.85 8.32
C LEU A 194 20.36 -8.83 8.99
N THR A 195 21.43 -9.20 8.30
CA THR A 195 22.46 -10.10 8.84
C THR A 195 23.18 -9.45 10.03
N ASP A 196 23.53 -8.15 9.95
CA ASP A 196 24.16 -7.39 11.03
C ASP A 196 23.25 -7.28 12.27
N MET A 197 21.92 -7.28 12.06
CA MET A 197 20.92 -7.35 13.13
C MET A 197 20.79 -8.75 13.75
N GLY A 198 21.46 -9.77 13.21
CA GLY A 198 21.33 -11.16 13.67
C GLY A 198 20.08 -11.87 13.15
N ILE A 199 19.49 -11.37 12.06
CA ILE A 199 18.41 -12.09 11.35
C ILE A 199 19.02 -13.19 10.51
N GLU A 200 18.51 -14.42 10.64
CA GLU A 200 18.94 -15.52 9.79
C GLU A 200 18.21 -15.49 8.46
N LEU A 201 18.92 -15.14 7.37
CA LEU A 201 18.34 -15.04 6.04
C LEU A 201 18.48 -16.35 5.25
N HIS A 202 17.33 -16.91 4.83
CA HIS A 202 17.27 -18.13 4.04
C HIS A 202 16.75 -17.81 2.63
N LYS A 203 17.64 -17.85 1.65
CA LYS A 203 17.33 -17.56 0.24
C LYS A 203 16.94 -18.83 -0.52
N ARG A 204 16.07 -18.69 -1.52
CA ARG A 204 15.51 -19.81 -2.31
C ARG A 204 14.85 -20.88 -1.42
N THR A 205 14.26 -20.45 -0.31
CA THR A 205 13.70 -21.33 0.71
C THR A 205 12.23 -20.99 0.95
N GLN A 206 11.40 -22.00 1.07
CA GLN A 206 9.98 -21.86 1.35
C GLN A 206 9.55 -22.82 2.48
N ILE A 207 8.47 -22.48 3.17
CA ILE A 207 7.78 -23.43 4.06
C ILE A 207 6.88 -24.32 3.21
N VAL A 208 7.05 -25.63 3.29
CA VAL A 208 6.20 -26.62 2.61
C VAL A 208 5.02 -27.06 3.49
N ARG A 209 5.20 -27.10 4.80
CA ARG A 209 4.14 -27.30 5.81
C ARG A 209 4.61 -26.84 7.17
N VAL A 210 3.66 -26.55 8.05
CA VAL A 210 3.91 -26.30 9.46
C VAL A 210 3.34 -27.47 10.27
N GLU A 211 4.17 -28.01 11.15
CA GLU A 211 3.78 -29.06 12.08
C GLU A 211 3.57 -28.46 13.47
N GLY A 212 2.64 -29.04 14.22
CA GLY A 212 2.23 -28.49 15.50
C GLY A 212 1.86 -29.55 16.51
N ARG A 213 1.96 -29.16 17.78
CA ARG A 213 1.63 -29.99 18.94
C ARG A 213 0.51 -29.33 19.74
N LYS A 214 -0.54 -30.10 20.06
CA LYS A 214 -1.76 -29.60 20.74
C LYS A 214 -2.37 -28.37 20.04
N GLY A 215 -2.35 -28.37 18.70
CA GLY A 215 -2.90 -27.28 17.88
C GLY A 215 -2.03 -26.01 17.79
N ARG A 216 -0.82 -26.00 18.36
CA ARG A 216 0.13 -24.88 18.30
C ARG A 216 1.28 -25.20 17.37
N VAL A 217 1.82 -24.19 16.71
CA VAL A 217 3.05 -24.29 15.91
C VAL A 217 4.19 -24.84 16.78
N GLU A 218 4.95 -25.79 16.23
CA GLU A 218 6.15 -26.36 16.85
C GLU A 218 7.36 -26.28 15.90
N GLN A 219 7.13 -26.48 14.59
CA GLN A 219 8.19 -26.39 13.59
C GLN A 219 7.66 -26.10 12.18
N ALA A 220 8.48 -25.43 11.38
CA ALA A 220 8.28 -25.29 9.94
C ALA A 220 9.14 -26.34 9.20
N ILE A 221 8.54 -27.01 8.22
CA ILE A 221 9.26 -27.89 7.30
C ILE A 221 9.60 -27.08 6.07
N LEU A 222 10.88 -27.00 5.72
CA LEU A 222 11.39 -26.19 4.62
C LEU A 222 11.46 -26.99 3.32
N SER A 223 11.49 -26.30 2.18
CA SER A 223 11.66 -26.90 0.85
C SER A 223 12.99 -27.63 0.66
N THR A 224 13.97 -27.36 1.52
CA THR A 224 15.26 -28.06 1.60
C THR A 224 15.18 -29.40 2.32
N GLY A 225 14.04 -29.72 2.96
CA GLY A 225 13.87 -30.88 3.84
C GLY A 225 14.25 -30.61 5.30
N GLU A 226 14.83 -29.45 5.60
CA GLU A 226 15.16 -29.03 6.97
C GLU A 226 13.90 -28.85 7.81
N ARG A 227 14.00 -29.21 9.10
CA ARG A 227 12.97 -28.97 10.12
C ARG A 227 13.45 -27.82 11.00
N LEU A 228 12.74 -26.70 10.96
CA LEU A 228 13.09 -25.48 11.65
C LEU A 228 12.17 -25.30 12.87
N PRO A 229 12.67 -25.51 14.12
CA PRO A 229 11.86 -25.32 15.32
C PRO A 229 11.51 -23.84 15.52
N VAL A 230 10.22 -23.51 15.56
CA VAL A 230 9.74 -22.13 15.69
C VAL A 230 8.45 -22.08 16.50
N ASP A 231 8.21 -20.98 17.22
CA ASP A 231 6.97 -20.75 17.98
C ASP A 231 5.93 -19.99 17.15
N LEU A 232 6.39 -19.19 16.19
CA LEU A 232 5.56 -18.33 15.35
C LEU A 232 5.95 -18.46 13.88
N VAL A 233 4.95 -18.36 13.00
CA VAL A 233 5.17 -18.23 11.55
C VAL A 233 4.46 -16.97 11.05
N GLY A 234 5.24 -15.95 10.69
CA GLY A 234 4.75 -14.73 10.08
C GLY A 234 4.54 -14.87 8.58
N VAL A 235 3.35 -14.50 8.10
CA VAL A 235 2.98 -14.64 6.70
C VAL A 235 2.70 -13.26 6.10
N ALA A 236 3.52 -12.88 5.11
CA ALA A 236 3.41 -11.60 4.40
C ALA A 236 3.74 -11.76 2.91
N ILE A 237 2.95 -12.59 2.23
CA ILE A 237 3.16 -12.93 0.80
C ILE A 237 2.33 -12.10 -0.18
N GLY A 238 1.46 -11.22 0.32
CA GLY A 238 0.62 -10.33 -0.48
C GLY A 238 -0.71 -10.04 0.20
N VAL A 239 -1.54 -9.27 -0.50
CA VAL A 239 -2.91 -8.93 -0.14
C VAL A 239 -3.87 -9.22 -1.28
N ARG A 240 -5.15 -9.40 -0.93
CA ARG A 240 -6.26 -9.64 -1.86
C ARG A 240 -7.39 -8.65 -1.58
N PRO A 241 -7.94 -7.97 -2.59
CA PRO A 241 -9.14 -7.13 -2.46
C PRO A 241 -10.34 -7.85 -1.83
N ASN A 242 -11.07 -7.15 -0.94
CA ASN A 242 -12.25 -7.68 -0.25
C ASN A 242 -13.53 -7.51 -1.08
N ILE A 243 -13.62 -8.25 -2.19
CA ILE A 243 -14.71 -8.12 -3.19
C ILE A 243 -15.90 -9.05 -2.97
N ASP A 244 -15.87 -9.88 -1.93
CA ASP A 244 -16.92 -10.89 -1.70
C ASP A 244 -18.31 -10.28 -1.53
N LEU A 245 -18.39 -9.10 -0.90
CA LEU A 245 -19.64 -8.35 -0.73
C LEU A 245 -20.19 -7.86 -2.08
N ALA A 246 -19.33 -7.28 -2.92
CA ALA A 246 -19.69 -6.77 -4.23
C ALA A 246 -20.12 -7.89 -5.19
N ARG A 247 -19.42 -9.04 -5.15
CA ARG A 247 -19.78 -10.23 -5.95
C ARG A 247 -21.16 -10.77 -5.59
N ARG A 248 -21.47 -10.89 -4.29
CA ARG A 248 -22.82 -11.32 -3.85
C ARG A 248 -23.90 -10.32 -4.26
N ALA A 249 -23.57 -9.04 -4.32
CA ALA A 249 -24.45 -7.97 -4.79
C ALA A 249 -24.60 -7.90 -6.32
N GLY A 250 -23.98 -8.81 -7.08
CA GLY A 250 -24.07 -8.84 -8.54
C GLY A 250 -23.23 -7.78 -9.27
N LEU A 251 -22.29 -7.11 -8.57
CA LEU A 251 -21.44 -6.10 -9.18
C LEU A 251 -20.31 -6.72 -10.01
N GLN A 252 -19.93 -6.05 -11.11
CA GLN A 252 -18.82 -6.48 -11.94
C GLN A 252 -17.48 -6.44 -11.17
N CYS A 253 -16.82 -7.59 -11.10
CA CYS A 253 -15.56 -7.77 -10.39
C CYS A 253 -14.59 -8.60 -11.24
N ASP A 254 -13.31 -8.28 -11.17
CA ASP A 254 -12.21 -9.11 -11.66
C ASP A 254 -11.22 -9.36 -10.50
N ARG A 255 -10.07 -8.66 -10.48
CA ARG A 255 -9.13 -8.65 -9.35
C ARG A 255 -9.66 -7.78 -8.21
N GLY A 256 -10.28 -6.66 -8.57
CA GLY A 256 -11.02 -5.75 -7.68
C GLY A 256 -12.45 -5.53 -8.19
N ILE A 257 -13.17 -4.60 -7.57
CA ILE A 257 -14.46 -4.11 -8.07
C ILE A 257 -14.18 -3.19 -9.26
N LEU A 258 -14.71 -3.52 -10.44
CA LEU A 258 -14.52 -2.70 -11.63
C LEU A 258 -15.29 -1.39 -11.48
N VAL A 259 -14.62 -0.28 -11.76
CA VAL A 259 -15.22 1.05 -11.71
C VAL A 259 -14.88 1.87 -12.95
N ASP A 260 -15.76 2.80 -13.29
CA ASP A 260 -15.51 3.81 -14.32
C ASP A 260 -14.55 4.92 -13.84
N THR A 261 -14.28 5.90 -14.70
CA THR A 261 -13.42 7.05 -14.36
C THR A 261 -13.99 7.94 -13.26
N TYR A 262 -15.27 7.82 -12.90
CA TYR A 262 -15.90 8.53 -11.79
C TYR A 262 -15.98 7.67 -10.52
N LEU A 263 -15.35 6.49 -10.53
CA LEU A 263 -15.33 5.49 -9.45
C LEU A 263 -16.70 4.83 -9.20
N ARG A 264 -17.63 4.90 -10.15
CA ARG A 264 -18.91 4.18 -10.11
C ARG A 264 -18.73 2.74 -10.54
N THR A 265 -19.42 1.83 -9.85
CA THR A 265 -19.47 0.41 -10.20
C THR A 265 -20.46 0.16 -11.34
N SER A 266 -20.75 -1.11 -11.64
CA SER A 266 -21.81 -1.48 -12.58
C SER A 266 -23.24 -1.11 -12.13
N ALA A 267 -23.43 -0.66 -10.88
CA ALA A 267 -24.66 -0.08 -10.38
C ALA A 267 -24.48 1.43 -10.17
N ALA A 268 -25.42 2.25 -10.65
CA ALA A 268 -25.28 3.70 -10.79
C ALA A 268 -24.99 4.43 -9.46
N ASP A 269 -25.62 3.98 -8.37
CA ASP A 269 -25.55 4.63 -7.05
C ASP A 269 -24.53 3.96 -6.12
N ILE A 270 -23.71 3.05 -6.64
CA ILE A 270 -22.69 2.31 -5.89
C ILE A 270 -21.31 2.61 -6.45
N TYR A 271 -20.40 3.04 -5.57
CA TYR A 271 -19.03 3.42 -5.86
C TYR A 271 -18.05 2.47 -5.17
N ALA A 272 -16.81 2.41 -5.64
CA ALA A 272 -15.73 1.71 -4.94
C ALA A 272 -14.42 2.51 -4.97
N ALA A 273 -13.67 2.49 -3.87
CA ALA A 273 -12.40 3.22 -3.74
C ALA A 273 -11.39 2.52 -2.83
N GLY A 274 -10.10 2.87 -2.98
CA GLY A 274 -8.98 2.23 -2.28
C GLY A 274 -8.65 0.84 -2.81
N ASP A 275 -7.96 0.03 -2.00
CA ASP A 275 -7.44 -1.28 -2.41
C ASP A 275 -8.50 -2.25 -2.97
N VAL A 276 -9.78 -2.02 -2.72
CA VAL A 276 -10.86 -2.89 -3.24
C VAL A 276 -11.20 -2.57 -4.70
N ALA A 277 -10.93 -1.35 -5.16
CA ALA A 277 -11.32 -0.87 -6.48
C ALA A 277 -10.27 -1.20 -7.54
N GLN A 278 -10.73 -1.67 -8.69
CA GLN A 278 -9.95 -1.85 -9.90
C GLN A 278 -10.22 -0.66 -10.83
N MET A 279 -9.33 0.33 -10.76
CA MET A 279 -9.50 1.66 -11.34
C MET A 279 -8.67 1.83 -12.62
N TRP A 280 -9.12 2.71 -13.52
CA TRP A 280 -8.31 3.11 -14.68
C TRP A 280 -6.97 3.70 -14.21
N ASP A 281 -5.87 3.16 -14.72
CA ASP A 281 -4.53 3.59 -14.41
C ASP A 281 -3.84 4.13 -15.66
N ARG A 282 -3.83 5.47 -15.78
CA ARG A 282 -3.21 6.19 -16.90
C ARG A 282 -1.73 5.84 -17.11
N TRP A 283 -1.03 5.40 -16.06
CA TRP A 283 0.37 5.03 -16.16
C TRP A 283 0.57 3.65 -16.78
N SER A 284 -0.43 2.77 -16.73
CA SER A 284 -0.36 1.43 -17.33
C SER A 284 -1.22 1.28 -18.58
N GLY A 285 -2.21 2.15 -18.79
CA GLY A 285 -3.21 2.01 -19.86
C GLY A 285 -4.24 0.91 -19.60
N GLU A 286 -4.34 0.41 -18.36
CA GLU A 286 -5.21 -0.71 -17.98
C GLU A 286 -5.97 -0.39 -16.68
N HIS A 287 -7.03 -1.15 -16.41
CA HIS A 287 -7.70 -1.13 -15.11
C HIS A 287 -6.92 -1.98 -14.11
N ARG A 288 -6.43 -1.36 -13.04
CA ARG A 288 -5.54 -2.00 -12.06
C ARG A 288 -5.98 -1.75 -10.63
N VAL A 289 -5.58 -2.66 -9.75
CA VAL A 289 -5.72 -2.49 -8.30
C VAL A 289 -4.42 -1.87 -7.79
N ASP A 290 -4.53 -0.93 -6.86
CA ASP A 290 -3.38 -0.31 -6.21
C ASP A 290 -3.52 -0.39 -4.68
N ALA A 291 -2.43 -0.75 -3.99
CA ALA A 291 -2.40 -0.90 -2.53
C ALA A 291 -1.50 0.17 -1.87
N LEU A 292 -1.49 1.35 -2.48
CA LEU A 292 -0.79 2.54 -2.01
C LEU A 292 -1.71 3.41 -1.16
N TRP A 293 -1.22 3.84 -0.01
CA TRP A 293 -1.93 4.72 0.90
C TRP A 293 -2.35 6.06 0.25
N PRO A 294 -1.47 6.77 -0.50
CA PRO A 294 -1.89 7.97 -1.23
C PRO A 294 -3.01 7.71 -2.24
N SER A 295 -2.97 6.58 -2.95
CA SER A 295 -4.00 6.19 -3.92
C SER A 295 -5.34 5.90 -3.24
N ALA A 296 -5.33 5.27 -2.07
CA ALA A 296 -6.54 5.04 -1.29
C ALA A 296 -7.19 6.35 -0.83
N ILE A 297 -6.39 7.29 -0.33
CA ILE A 297 -6.87 8.62 0.04
C ILE A 297 -7.43 9.37 -1.18
N ALA A 298 -6.68 9.42 -2.29
CA ALA A 298 -7.07 10.17 -3.48
C ALA A 298 -8.34 9.62 -4.12
N SER A 299 -8.44 8.30 -4.30
CA SER A 299 -9.65 7.65 -4.81
C SER A 299 -10.83 7.80 -3.84
N GLY A 300 -10.60 7.73 -2.52
CA GLY A 300 -11.63 8.00 -1.52
C GLY A 300 -12.23 9.40 -1.66
N ARG A 301 -11.39 10.43 -1.75
CA ARG A 301 -11.85 11.80 -2.01
C ARG A 301 -12.61 11.91 -3.33
N ALA A 302 -12.07 11.38 -4.42
CA ALA A 302 -12.74 11.46 -5.72
C ALA A 302 -14.12 10.77 -5.71
N ALA A 303 -14.24 9.60 -5.06
CA ALA A 303 -15.52 8.91 -4.91
C ALA A 303 -16.49 9.73 -4.07
N GLY A 304 -16.06 10.26 -2.91
CA GLY A 304 -16.89 11.12 -2.07
C GLY A 304 -17.37 12.38 -2.81
N ALA A 305 -16.51 13.01 -3.62
CA ALA A 305 -16.87 14.13 -4.46
C ALA A 305 -17.95 13.75 -5.49
N ASN A 306 -17.79 12.62 -6.17
CA ASN A 306 -18.73 12.16 -7.20
C ASN A 306 -20.07 11.67 -6.63
N MET A 307 -20.07 11.07 -5.44
CA MET A 307 -21.29 10.76 -4.69
C MET A 307 -22.05 12.05 -4.35
N ALA A 308 -21.33 13.13 -4.04
CA ALA A 308 -21.91 14.46 -3.79
C ALA A 308 -22.18 15.28 -5.08
N GLY A 309 -22.18 14.65 -6.26
CA GLY A 309 -22.57 15.30 -7.52
C GLY A 309 -21.48 16.14 -8.21
N ALA A 310 -20.21 15.97 -7.86
CA ALA A 310 -19.12 16.75 -8.49
C ALA A 310 -18.87 16.41 -9.96
N HIS A 311 -19.22 15.19 -10.40
CA HIS A 311 -18.96 14.68 -11.75
C HIS A 311 -17.52 14.93 -12.24
N GLN A 312 -16.53 14.67 -11.38
CA GLN A 312 -15.11 14.85 -11.65
C GLN A 312 -14.44 13.49 -11.91
N PRO A 313 -13.83 13.28 -13.08
CA PRO A 313 -13.03 12.09 -13.32
C PRO A 313 -11.88 11.96 -12.31
N TYR A 314 -11.67 10.76 -11.79
CA TYR A 314 -10.51 10.42 -10.98
C TYR A 314 -9.30 10.22 -11.89
N GLU A 315 -8.28 11.07 -11.69
CA GLU A 315 -6.98 10.91 -12.30
C GLU A 315 -5.97 10.43 -11.26
N LYS A 316 -5.39 9.26 -11.53
CA LYS A 316 -4.37 8.68 -10.67
C LYS A 316 -3.06 9.48 -10.77
N ASP A 317 -2.67 10.08 -9.65
CA ASP A 317 -1.38 10.77 -9.48
C ASP A 317 -0.20 9.79 -9.63
N VAL A 318 1.03 10.31 -9.67
CA VAL A 318 2.27 9.52 -9.70
C VAL A 318 2.28 8.54 -8.51
N PRO A 319 2.38 7.23 -8.76
CA PRO A 319 2.55 6.25 -7.69
C PRO A 319 3.74 6.61 -6.82
N PHE A 320 3.51 6.74 -5.52
CA PHE A 320 4.49 7.22 -4.58
C PHE A 320 4.37 6.42 -3.28
N ASN A 321 5.47 5.80 -2.86
CA ASN A 321 5.53 5.11 -1.58
C ASN A 321 6.82 5.42 -0.85
N VAL A 322 6.71 5.58 0.46
CA VAL A 322 7.83 5.70 1.38
C VAL A 322 7.73 4.57 2.40
N ALA A 323 8.79 3.80 2.54
CA ALA A 323 8.87 2.70 3.50
C ALA A 323 10.22 2.74 4.22
N ARG A 324 10.25 2.30 5.48
CA ARG A 324 11.51 2.09 6.19
C ARG A 324 11.92 0.64 6.05
N LEU A 325 13.15 0.40 5.59
CA LEU A 325 13.73 -0.91 5.39
C LEU A 325 15.01 -1.01 6.21
N CYS A 326 15.00 -1.70 7.35
CA CYS A 326 16.19 -1.88 8.22
C CYS A 326 16.84 -0.55 8.60
N GLY A 327 16.03 0.43 9.00
CA GLY A 327 16.47 1.78 9.33
C GLY A 327 16.82 2.68 8.14
N ILE A 328 16.72 2.21 6.90
CA ILE A 328 16.90 3.03 5.69
C ILE A 328 15.53 3.46 5.17
N MET A 329 15.33 4.75 4.95
CA MET A 329 14.14 5.24 4.25
C MET A 329 14.27 4.94 2.76
N MET A 330 13.35 4.15 2.22
CA MET A 330 13.18 3.92 0.79
C MET A 330 12.02 4.75 0.26
N THR A 331 12.23 5.38 -0.90
CA THR A 331 11.17 6.04 -1.66
C THR A 331 11.09 5.45 -3.06
N ALA A 332 9.91 4.96 -3.45
CA ALA A 332 9.62 4.49 -4.80
C ALA A 332 8.63 5.44 -5.48
N ILE A 333 8.95 5.90 -6.69
CA ILE A 333 8.21 6.92 -7.43
C ILE A 333 8.00 6.47 -8.87
N GLY A 334 6.76 6.51 -9.37
CA GLY A 334 6.44 6.16 -10.75
C GLY A 334 6.85 4.73 -11.13
N GLN A 335 7.48 4.57 -12.29
CA GLN A 335 7.98 3.28 -12.80
C GLN A 335 9.35 2.94 -12.18
N ALA A 336 9.35 2.23 -11.04
CA ALA A 336 10.52 2.06 -10.21
C ALA A 336 11.20 0.66 -10.26
N ALA A 337 10.69 -0.32 -11.02
CA ALA A 337 11.24 -1.69 -10.99
C ALA A 337 12.64 -1.83 -11.64
N ALA A 338 13.46 -2.70 -11.05
CA ALA A 338 14.84 -2.96 -11.49
C ALA A 338 14.98 -3.96 -12.65
N ARG A 339 13.96 -4.75 -12.99
CA ARG A 339 14.00 -5.66 -14.16
C ARG A 339 12.64 -5.74 -14.86
N HIS A 340 12.68 -5.98 -16.16
CA HIS A 340 11.55 -6.57 -16.89
C HIS A 340 11.47 -8.04 -16.49
N THR A 341 10.31 -8.50 -16.09
CA THR A 341 10.04 -9.93 -15.92
C THR A 341 8.90 -10.27 -16.86
N ASP A 342 9.22 -10.90 -18.00
CA ASP A 342 8.23 -11.54 -18.88
C ASP A 342 7.42 -12.62 -18.14
N ASP A 343 7.96 -13.13 -17.03
CA ASP A 343 7.50 -14.34 -16.37
C ASP A 343 6.72 -14.11 -15.06
N GLU A 344 6.13 -12.92 -14.89
CA GLU A 344 5.32 -12.68 -13.71
C GLU A 344 3.95 -12.13 -14.06
N ARG A 345 3.00 -13.07 -14.15
CA ARG A 345 1.75 -12.84 -13.44
C ARG A 345 2.13 -12.58 -11.98
N LEU A 346 2.42 -11.32 -11.61
CA LEU A 346 2.41 -10.86 -10.22
C LEU A 346 0.96 -11.07 -9.75
N LEU A 347 0.68 -12.29 -9.30
CA LEU A 347 -0.64 -12.75 -8.90
C LEU A 347 -1.05 -12.15 -7.55
N GLU A 348 -0.14 -11.47 -6.85
CA GLU A 348 -0.37 -10.96 -5.49
C GLU A 348 0.28 -9.58 -5.33
N ILE A 349 -0.53 -8.55 -5.07
CA ILE A 349 -0.11 -7.19 -4.73
C ILE A 349 0.28 -7.20 -3.25
N SER A 350 1.33 -6.50 -2.83
CA SER A 350 1.66 -6.32 -1.41
C SER A 350 1.23 -4.94 -0.91
N ARG A 351 1.03 -4.77 0.40
CA ARG A 351 0.80 -3.44 0.99
C ARG A 351 1.96 -2.50 0.68
N GLY A 352 1.64 -1.26 0.31
CA GLY A 352 2.62 -0.29 -0.14
C GLY A 352 3.20 -0.61 -1.52
N SER A 353 2.59 -1.54 -2.27
CA SER A 353 2.99 -1.89 -3.63
C SER A 353 2.07 -1.28 -4.67
N SER A 354 2.66 -0.88 -5.80
CA SER A 354 1.91 -0.46 -6.98
C SER A 354 2.27 -1.31 -8.18
N GLN A 355 1.25 -1.74 -8.92
CA GLN A 355 1.44 -2.45 -10.19
C GLN A 355 2.11 -1.57 -11.27
N VAL A 356 2.17 -0.24 -11.07
CA VAL A 356 2.88 0.69 -11.97
C VAL A 356 4.38 0.56 -11.86
N TRP A 357 4.92 0.14 -10.71
CA TRP A 357 6.36 -0.04 -10.56
C TRP A 357 6.93 -0.94 -11.65
N THR A 358 6.15 -1.95 -12.04
CA THR A 358 6.48 -2.97 -13.04
C THR A 358 5.68 -2.82 -14.35
N ALA A 359 4.85 -1.77 -14.50
CA ALA A 359 4.15 -1.54 -15.76
C ALA A 359 5.18 -1.05 -16.79
N PHE A 360 5.45 -1.82 -17.85
CA PHE A 360 5.45 -1.38 -19.26
C PHE A 360 5.99 -2.48 -20.21
N PRO A 361 5.44 -2.57 -21.44
CA PRO A 361 5.93 -3.36 -22.56
C PRO A 361 7.02 -2.59 -23.34
N LEU A 362 8.13 -3.26 -23.69
CA LEU A 362 8.94 -3.00 -24.90
C LEU A 362 9.73 -1.67 -25.09
N ALA A 363 9.70 -0.68 -24.19
CA ALA A 363 10.46 0.58 -24.40
C ALA A 363 11.96 0.49 -23.98
N LYS A 364 12.85 1.23 -24.67
CA LYS A 364 14.27 1.39 -24.28
C LYS A 364 14.39 2.37 -23.11
N TYR A 365 14.77 1.87 -21.94
CA TYR A 365 14.99 2.70 -20.74
C TYR A 365 16.48 2.99 -20.54
N LEU A 366 16.81 4.24 -20.17
CA LEU A 366 18.10 4.55 -19.56
C LEU A 366 17.94 4.50 -18.04
N ARG A 367 18.85 3.78 -17.37
CA ARG A 367 18.91 3.70 -15.91
C ARG A 367 20.21 4.29 -15.42
N ILE A 368 20.11 5.30 -14.58
CA ILE A 368 21.27 5.93 -13.95
C ILE A 368 21.19 5.58 -12.47
N LYS A 369 22.21 4.85 -12.00
CA LYS A 369 22.29 4.35 -10.64
C LYS A 369 23.58 4.81 -9.99
N ARG A 370 23.49 5.34 -8.77
CA ARG A 370 24.61 5.61 -7.88
C ARG A 370 24.39 4.90 -6.56
N VAL A 371 25.44 4.28 -6.03
CA VAL A 371 25.44 3.60 -4.72
C VAL A 371 26.60 4.19 -3.93
N GLN A 372 26.32 4.64 -2.71
CA GLN A 372 27.34 5.17 -1.81
C GLN A 372 27.12 4.61 -0.41
N GLY A 373 27.92 3.61 -0.03
CA GLY A 373 27.74 2.91 1.24
C GLY A 373 26.36 2.24 1.33
N SER A 374 25.48 2.76 2.20
CA SER A 374 24.13 2.22 2.43
C SER A 374 23.00 3.01 1.75
N THR A 375 23.35 3.95 0.86
CA THR A 375 22.38 4.75 0.11
C THR A 375 22.47 4.49 -1.38
N SER A 376 21.36 4.72 -2.10
CA SER A 376 21.31 4.61 -3.55
C SER A 376 20.28 5.54 -4.16
N ILE A 377 20.58 6.06 -5.36
CA ILE A 377 19.65 6.79 -6.22
C ILE A 377 19.59 6.04 -7.54
N ARG A 378 18.39 5.70 -8.00
CA ARG A 378 18.13 5.12 -9.31
C ARG A 378 17.06 5.91 -10.03
N LEU A 379 17.39 6.39 -11.23
CA LEU A 379 16.47 7.07 -12.14
C LEU A 379 16.07 6.14 -13.28
N VAL A 380 14.81 6.21 -13.70
CA VAL A 380 14.25 5.49 -14.84
C VAL A 380 13.77 6.52 -15.86
N ILE A 381 14.45 6.54 -17.01
CA ILE A 381 14.24 7.53 -18.07
C ILE A 381 13.75 6.81 -19.32
N ARG A 382 12.65 7.29 -19.90
CA ARG A 382 12.07 6.79 -21.16
C ARG A 382 12.00 7.94 -22.14
N ASP A 383 12.63 7.78 -23.30
CA ASP A 383 12.65 8.81 -24.36
C ASP A 383 13.02 10.21 -23.81
N ARG A 384 14.06 10.25 -22.96
CA ARG A 384 14.58 11.45 -22.26
C ARG A 384 13.69 12.01 -21.14
N VAL A 385 12.48 11.49 -20.95
CA VAL A 385 11.58 11.88 -19.86
C VAL A 385 11.81 11.02 -18.62
N LEU A 386 11.83 11.66 -17.44
CA LEU A 386 11.87 10.93 -16.17
C LEU A 386 10.50 10.28 -15.89
N VAL A 387 10.46 8.96 -15.83
CA VAL A 387 9.21 8.20 -15.61
C VAL A 387 9.17 7.44 -14.29
N GLY A 388 10.31 7.35 -13.60
CA GLY A 388 10.36 6.74 -12.28
C GLY A 388 11.68 6.95 -11.57
N ALA A 389 11.66 6.71 -10.26
CA ALA A 389 12.85 6.76 -9.41
C ALA A 389 12.73 5.81 -8.22
N LEU A 390 13.87 5.33 -7.73
CA LEU A 390 14.00 4.65 -6.45
C LEU A 390 15.13 5.29 -5.65
N LEU A 391 14.83 5.66 -4.41
CA LEU A 391 15.77 6.23 -3.46
C LEU A 391 15.91 5.29 -2.27
N LEU A 392 17.13 4.91 -1.93
CA LEU A 392 17.50 4.39 -0.62
C LEU A 392 18.28 5.49 0.09
N GLY A 393 17.68 6.13 1.09
CA GLY A 393 18.15 7.40 1.63
C GLY A 393 17.68 8.60 0.79
N TYR A 394 18.47 9.67 0.77
CA TYR A 394 18.28 10.88 -0.06
C TYR A 394 16.85 11.44 -0.14
N GLN A 395 16.16 11.47 1.00
CA GLN A 395 14.74 11.84 1.07
C GLN A 395 14.44 13.27 0.58
N ALA A 396 15.43 14.16 0.58
CA ALA A 396 15.32 15.50 0.00
C ALA A 396 14.95 15.49 -1.50
N LEU A 397 15.27 14.42 -2.23
CA LEU A 397 14.93 14.28 -3.65
C LEU A 397 13.52 13.73 -3.90
N ALA A 398 12.83 13.23 -2.87
CA ALA A 398 11.54 12.55 -3.05
C ALA A 398 10.48 13.47 -3.69
N THR A 399 10.29 14.67 -3.15
CA THR A 399 9.34 15.65 -3.70
C THR A 399 9.79 16.19 -5.06
N PRO A 400 11.05 16.65 -5.24
CA PRO A 400 11.57 17.07 -6.54
C PRO A 400 11.32 16.05 -7.66
N LEU A 401 11.70 14.79 -7.45
CA LEU A 401 11.55 13.75 -8.46
C LEU A 401 10.08 13.42 -8.73
N ARG A 402 9.22 13.42 -7.71
CA ARG A 402 7.78 13.22 -7.89
C ARG A 402 7.17 14.31 -8.77
N GLU A 403 7.52 15.58 -8.54
CA GLU A 403 7.02 16.71 -9.34
C GLU A 403 7.52 16.63 -10.80
N LEU A 404 8.80 16.34 -11.01
CA LEU A 404 9.36 16.16 -12.36
C LEU A 404 8.69 15.01 -13.13
N ILE A 405 8.44 13.87 -12.46
CA ILE A 405 7.73 12.72 -13.05
C ILE A 405 6.27 13.06 -13.35
N ALA A 406 5.59 13.76 -12.45
CA ALA A 406 4.19 14.16 -12.64
C ALA A 406 4.02 15.04 -13.88
N ALA A 407 4.95 15.99 -14.06
CA ALA A 407 4.95 16.92 -15.19
C ALA A 407 5.54 16.34 -16.49
N GLY A 408 6.13 15.14 -16.46
CA GLY A 408 6.73 14.52 -17.65
C GLY A 408 7.91 15.32 -18.21
N VAL A 409 8.75 15.87 -17.32
CA VAL A 409 9.86 16.76 -17.71
C VAL A 409 10.94 16.03 -18.51
N ASP A 410 11.37 16.64 -19.63
CA ASP A 410 12.51 16.20 -20.43
C ASP A 410 13.83 16.50 -19.71
N LEU A 411 14.63 15.46 -19.45
CA LEU A 411 15.93 15.54 -18.80
C LEU A 411 17.10 15.75 -19.77
N SER A 412 16.86 15.94 -21.07
CA SER A 412 17.89 16.25 -22.08
C SER A 412 18.93 17.27 -21.62
N PRO A 413 18.56 18.39 -20.93
CA PRO A 413 19.52 19.39 -20.50
C PRO A 413 20.58 18.86 -19.50
N ILE A 414 20.24 17.84 -18.70
CA ILE A 414 21.13 17.30 -17.66
C ILE A 414 21.60 15.87 -17.94
N LEU A 415 21.03 15.20 -18.96
CA LEU A 415 21.31 13.79 -19.27
C LEU A 415 22.81 13.49 -19.49
N PRO A 416 23.59 14.33 -20.23
CA PRO A 416 25.02 14.07 -20.41
C PRO A 416 25.79 14.10 -19.09
N SER A 417 25.46 15.04 -18.20
CA SER A 417 26.12 15.16 -16.89
C SER A 417 25.74 14.01 -15.96
N LEU A 418 24.47 13.58 -15.97
CA LEU A 418 24.02 12.40 -15.22
C LEU A 418 24.77 11.12 -15.66
N GLN A 419 25.02 10.98 -16.97
CA GLN A 419 25.76 9.84 -17.53
C GLN A 419 27.25 9.86 -17.17
N ARG A 420 27.91 11.02 -17.31
CA ARG A 420 29.33 11.18 -16.95
C ARG A 420 29.58 11.00 -15.46
N GLY A 421 28.67 11.48 -14.61
CA GLY A 421 28.86 11.47 -13.16
C GLY A 421 29.97 12.42 -12.72
N ASP A 422 30.10 13.56 -13.38
CA ASP A 422 31.10 14.60 -13.12
C ASP A 422 30.79 15.45 -11.87
N GLN A 423 29.58 15.37 -11.33
CA GLN A 423 29.14 16.03 -10.09
C GLN A 423 28.17 15.13 -9.29
N PRO A 424 27.93 15.42 -8.00
CA PRO A 424 26.94 14.70 -7.20
C PRO A 424 25.56 14.73 -7.87
N ILE A 425 24.95 13.55 -8.00
CA ILE A 425 23.68 13.41 -8.72
C ILE A 425 22.54 14.13 -8.00
N GLU A 426 22.60 14.16 -6.67
CA GLU A 426 21.66 14.86 -5.81
C GLU A 426 21.63 16.36 -6.06
N ASP A 427 22.79 17.00 -6.17
CA ASP A 427 22.91 18.44 -6.40
C ASP A 427 22.41 18.80 -7.80
N LEU A 428 22.84 18.02 -8.80
CA LEU A 428 22.38 18.18 -10.19
C LEU A 428 20.86 18.10 -10.32
N LEU A 429 20.23 17.11 -9.67
CA LEU A 429 18.78 16.94 -9.71
C LEU A 429 18.05 18.07 -8.96
N LEU A 430 18.56 18.49 -7.81
CA LEU A 430 17.96 19.57 -7.03
C LEU A 430 18.03 20.90 -7.78
N ASP A 431 19.18 21.22 -8.36
CA ASP A 431 19.36 22.49 -9.07
C ASP A 431 18.54 22.53 -10.36
N PHE A 432 18.46 21.40 -11.09
CA PHE A 432 17.56 21.28 -12.23
C PHE A 432 16.09 21.48 -11.84
N TRP A 433 15.63 20.80 -10.78
CA TRP A 433 14.26 20.96 -10.30
C TRP A 433 13.97 22.38 -9.82
N ARG A 434 14.88 23.03 -9.10
CA ARG A 434 14.74 24.43 -8.67
C ARG A 434 14.63 25.38 -9.86
N ALA A 435 15.46 25.19 -10.89
CA ALA A 435 15.38 25.97 -12.12
C ALA A 435 14.03 25.77 -12.82
N TRP A 436 13.63 24.51 -13.04
CA TRP A 436 12.35 24.15 -13.65
C TRP A 436 11.14 24.72 -12.89
N LYS A 437 11.15 24.61 -11.55
CA LYS A 437 10.05 25.09 -10.69
C LYS A 437 9.91 26.61 -10.73
N ARG A 438 11.03 27.36 -10.75
CA ARG A 438 11.00 28.82 -10.92
C ARG A 438 10.36 29.22 -12.25
N HIS A 439 10.78 28.61 -13.35
CA HIS A 439 10.21 28.89 -14.68
C HIS A 439 8.71 28.57 -14.78
N THR A 440 8.27 27.49 -14.13
CA THR A 440 6.85 27.09 -14.15
C THR A 440 5.98 28.04 -13.33
N LEU A 441 6.47 28.52 -12.18
CA LEU A 441 5.76 29.49 -11.35
C LEU A 441 5.64 30.86 -12.04
N THR A 442 6.73 31.36 -12.64
CA THR A 442 6.70 32.63 -13.37
C THR A 442 5.76 32.58 -14.59
N ALA A 443 5.76 31.45 -15.31
CA ALA A 443 4.85 31.27 -16.45
C ALA A 443 3.37 31.24 -16.02
N SER A 444 3.05 30.72 -14.83
CA SER A 444 1.68 30.72 -14.28
C SER A 444 1.20 32.08 -13.76
N GLU A 445 2.12 32.95 -13.35
CA GLU A 445 1.80 34.32 -12.93
C GLU A 445 1.54 35.24 -14.14
N GLU A 446 2.29 35.05 -15.24
CA GLU A 446 2.05 35.78 -16.50
C GLU A 446 0.72 35.41 -17.17
N THR A 447 0.24 34.16 -17.01
CA THR A 447 -1.08 33.76 -17.56
C THR A 447 -2.27 34.31 -16.76
N HIS A 448 -2.05 34.82 -15.54
CA HIS A 448 -3.08 35.44 -14.71
C HIS A 448 -3.14 36.98 -14.84
N HIS A 449 -2.31 37.60 -15.69
CA HIS A 449 -2.37 39.03 -15.99
C HIS A 449 -2.98 39.36 -17.35
N ASP A 450 -3.32 38.36 -18.17
CA ASP A 450 -3.99 38.51 -19.47
C ASP A 450 -5.42 37.93 -19.51
N VAL A 451 -6.15 37.97 -18.38
CA VAL A 451 -7.60 37.66 -18.32
C VAL A 451 -8.40 38.82 -17.72
#